data_AF-A0AB35I0H0-F1
#
_entry.id   AF-A0AB35I0H0-F1
#
_cell.length_a   1.000
_cell.length_b   1.000
_cell.length_c   1.000
_cell.angle_alpha   90.00
_cell.angle_beta   90.00
_cell.angle_gamma   90.00
#
_symmetry.space_group_name_H-M   'P 1'
#
loop_
_entity.id
_entity.type
_entity.pdbx_description
1 polymer ?
#
loop_
_entity_poly.entity_id
_entity_poly.type
_entity_poly.pdbx_seq_one_letter_code
_entity_poly.pdbx_strand_id
1 'polypeptide(L)'
;EVRASVDCGSDCAGSLSLQESLQQIPVNEWTEMSIDLQCFAKQGVDFSRVESSLLLESEKPLSLAVADIKYVPAGAESTTLRCDG
;
A
#
# COMPACT_ATOMS: atom_id res chain seq x y z
N GLU A 1 10.11 -10.32 3.96
CA GLU A 1 8.78 -9.74 3.71
C GLU A 1 8.95 -8.33 3.18
N VAL A 2 7.97 -7.80 2.45
CA VAL A 2 7.86 -6.38 2.08
C VAL A 2 6.47 -5.90 2.48
N ARG A 3 6.38 -4.76 3.15
CA ARG A 3 5.13 -4.18 3.65
C ARG A 3 4.90 -2.77 3.14
N ALA A 4 3.63 -2.45 2.94
CA ALA A 4 3.15 -1.09 2.79
C ALA A 4 2.31 -0.71 4.01
N SER A 5 2.60 0.47 4.56
CA SER A 5 1.90 0.99 5.73
C SER A 5 1.39 2.41 5.47
N VAL A 6 0.27 2.75 6.12
CA VAL A 6 -0.24 4.13 6.24
C VAL A 6 -0.27 4.47 7.72
N ASP A 7 0.22 5.66 8.06
CA ASP A 7 0.25 6.17 9.43
C ASP A 7 -0.51 7.49 9.51
N CYS A 8 -1.39 7.63 10.51
CA CYS A 8 -2.14 8.85 10.82
C CYS A 8 -1.92 9.38 12.25
N GLY A 9 -0.82 8.95 12.88
CA GLY A 9 -0.44 9.31 14.25
C GLY A 9 -0.83 8.23 15.27
N SER A 10 -1.09 8.67 16.51
CA SER A 10 -1.27 7.77 17.65
C SER A 10 -2.40 6.75 17.45
N ASP A 11 -2.04 5.47 17.53
CA ASP A 11 -2.93 4.32 17.51
C ASP A 11 -3.84 4.21 16.27
N CYS A 12 -3.41 4.71 15.11
CA CYS A 12 -4.21 4.63 13.89
C CYS A 12 -3.42 4.22 12.62
N ALA A 13 -2.32 3.48 12.77
CA ALA A 13 -1.59 2.94 11.63
C ALA A 13 -2.16 1.60 11.12
N GLY A 14 -1.97 1.31 9.83
CA GLY A 14 -2.35 0.04 9.21
C GLY A 14 -1.28 -0.43 8.23
N SER A 15 -1.11 -1.75 8.10
CA SER A 15 -0.07 -2.34 7.26
C SER A 15 -0.59 -3.56 6.49
N LEU A 16 -0.10 -3.77 5.27
CA LEU A 16 -0.31 -5.01 4.53
C LEU A 16 0.99 -5.51 3.90
N SER A 17 1.05 -6.82 3.69
CA SER A 17 2.13 -7.44 2.92
C SER A 17 1.95 -7.16 1.43
N LEU A 18 3.03 -6.73 0.78
CA LEU A 18 3.14 -6.62 -0.68
C LEU A 18 3.88 -7.81 -1.31
N GLN A 19 4.24 -8.82 -0.51
CA GLN A 19 5.20 -9.85 -0.91
C GLN A 19 4.76 -10.62 -2.16
N GLU A 20 3.51 -11.07 -2.23
CA GLU A 20 2.99 -11.85 -3.35
C GLU A 20 2.84 -10.98 -4.60
N SER A 21 2.32 -9.76 -4.46
CA SER A 21 2.15 -8.84 -5.59
C SER A 21 3.48 -8.44 -6.22
N LEU A 22 4.49 -8.13 -5.41
CA LEU A 22 5.82 -7.79 -5.93
C LEU A 22 6.51 -8.97 -6.62
N GLN A 23 6.23 -10.21 -6.23
CA GLN A 23 6.77 -11.40 -6.90
C GLN A 23 6.14 -11.65 -8.27
N GLN A 24 4.95 -11.11 -8.53
CA GLN A 24 4.25 -11.24 -9.80
C GLN A 24 4.58 -10.13 -10.80
N ILE A 25 5.29 -9.08 -10.36
CA ILE A 25 5.64 -7.94 -11.20
C ILE A 25 6.91 -8.23 -12.01
N PRO A 26 6.92 -7.95 -13.32
CA PRO A 26 8.12 -8.07 -14.13
C PRO A 26 9.22 -7.11 -13.66
N VAL A 27 10.44 -7.64 -13.54
CA VAL A 27 11.62 -6.85 -13.13
C VAL A 27 12.05 -5.93 -14.27
N ASN A 28 12.43 -4.69 -13.95
CA ASN A 28 12.83 -3.63 -14.88
C ASN A 28 11.70 -3.08 -15.77
N GLU A 29 10.45 -3.29 -15.40
CA GLU A 29 9.29 -2.73 -16.09
C GLU A 29 8.40 -1.92 -15.12
N TRP A 30 7.88 -0.78 -15.59
CA TRP A 30 6.91 -0.01 -14.82
C TRP A 30 5.57 -0.75 -14.82
N THR A 31 5.06 -1.03 -13.63
CA THR A 31 3.73 -1.63 -13.44
C THR A 31 2.90 -0.72 -12.54
N GLU A 32 1.72 -0.33 -13.01
CA GLU A 32 0.76 0.40 -12.17
C GLU A 32 0.17 -0.57 -11.14
N MET A 33 0.28 -0.20 -9.87
CA MET A 33 -0.30 -0.93 -8.75
C MET A 33 -1.25 -0.02 -7.99
N SER A 34 -2.34 -0.59 -7.52
CA SER A 34 -3.23 0.09 -6.59
C SER A 34 -3.59 -0.82 -5.43
N ILE A 35 -3.81 -0.19 -4.27
CA ILE A 35 -4.17 -0.85 -3.03
C ILE A 35 -5.55 -0.31 -2.63
N ASP A 36 -6.50 -1.20 -2.34
CA ASP A 36 -7.77 -0.79 -1.77
C ASP A 36 -7.53 -0.12 -0.42
N LEU A 37 -7.93 1.14 -0.28
CA LEU A 37 -7.77 1.88 0.97
C LEU A 37 -8.57 1.24 2.13
N GLN A 38 -9.58 0.43 1.83
CA GLN A 38 -10.29 -0.34 2.85
C GLN A 38 -9.39 -1.33 3.59
N CYS A 39 -8.27 -1.77 3.00
CA CYS A 39 -7.27 -2.58 3.68
C CYS A 39 -6.70 -1.92 4.93
N PHE A 40 -6.53 -0.61 4.87
CA PHE A 40 -5.99 0.20 5.94
C PHE A 40 -7.11 0.69 6.86
N ALA A 41 -8.25 1.10 6.30
CA ALA A 41 -9.39 1.57 7.09
C ALA A 41 -9.93 0.48 8.03
N LYS A 42 -9.99 -0.79 7.58
CA LYS A 42 -10.36 -1.94 8.44
C LYS A 42 -9.40 -2.15 9.61
N GLN A 43 -8.16 -1.65 9.52
CA GLN A 43 -7.15 -1.71 10.59
C GLN A 43 -7.19 -0.48 11.51
N GLY A 44 -8.08 0.49 11.26
CA GLY A 44 -8.24 1.68 12.09
C GLY A 44 -7.57 2.95 11.55
N VAL A 45 -7.05 2.93 10.31
CA VAL A 45 -6.50 4.13 9.69
C VAL A 45 -7.58 5.17 9.44
N ASP A 46 -7.36 6.36 9.99
CA ASP A 46 -8.15 7.56 9.72
C ASP A 46 -7.50 8.38 8.60
N PHE A 47 -8.05 8.25 7.39
CA PHE A 47 -7.57 8.97 6.21
C PHE A 47 -7.76 10.49 6.27
N SER A 48 -8.51 11.02 7.25
CA SER A 48 -8.61 12.46 7.47
C SER A 48 -7.40 13.05 8.23
N ARG A 49 -6.52 12.18 8.75
CA ARG A 49 -5.40 12.56 9.64
C ARG A 49 -4.05 12.00 9.20
N VAL A 50 -3.91 11.55 7.95
CA VAL A 50 -2.69 10.91 7.43
C VAL A 50 -1.46 11.79 7.64
N GLU A 51 -0.46 11.25 8.34
CA GLU A 51 0.85 11.88 8.53
C GLU A 51 1.86 11.29 7.54
N SER A 52 1.78 9.99 7.26
CA SER A 52 2.60 9.31 6.26
C SER A 52 1.73 8.46 5.33
N SER A 53 1.66 8.88 4.07
CA SER A 53 0.72 8.32 3.08
C SER A 53 1.14 6.97 2.50
N LEU A 54 2.45 6.68 2.52
CA LEU A 54 3.02 5.39 2.14
C LEU A 54 4.37 5.22 2.83
N LEU A 55 4.48 4.21 3.68
CA LEU A 55 5.77 3.69 4.14
C LEU A 55 6.01 2.33 3.49
N LEU A 56 7.22 2.11 2.98
CA LEU A 56 7.65 0.83 2.43
C LEU A 56 8.77 0.27 3.31
N GLU A 57 8.52 -0.92 3.84
CA GLU A 57 9.44 -1.59 4.74
C GLU A 57 9.82 -2.95 4.15
N SER A 58 11.11 -3.29 4.19
CA SER A 58 11.59 -4.59 3.73
C SER A 58 12.56 -5.19 4.74
N GLU A 59 12.39 -6.48 5.00
CA GLU A 59 13.28 -7.24 5.89
C GLU A 59 14.62 -7.61 5.24
N LYS A 60 14.71 -7.52 3.91
CA LYS A 60 15.89 -7.92 3.13
C LYS A 60 16.22 -6.81 2.12
N PRO A 61 17.44 -6.79 1.56
CA PRO A 61 17.78 -5.84 0.51
C PRO A 61 16.77 -5.89 -0.64
N LEU A 62 16.24 -4.71 -0.98
CA LEU A 62 15.23 -4.52 -2.01
C LEU A 62 15.58 -3.25 -2.79
N SER A 63 15.52 -3.32 -4.11
CA SER A 63 15.71 -2.17 -5.01
C SER A 63 14.40 -1.93 -5.75
N LEU A 64 13.79 -0.77 -5.54
CA LEU A 64 12.55 -0.36 -6.19
C LEU A 64 12.67 1.09 -6.68
N ALA A 65 12.06 1.37 -7.83
CA ALA A 65 11.74 2.72 -8.26
C ALA A 65 10.22 2.92 -8.09
N VAL A 66 9.82 4.05 -7.52
CA VAL A 66 8.41 4.40 -7.29
C VAL A 66 8.13 5.78 -7.89
N ALA A 67 6.94 5.96 -8.46
CA ALA A 67 6.47 7.21 -9.05
C ALA A 67 4.95 7.32 -8.91
N ASP A 68 4.41 8.53 -9.08
CA ASP A 68 2.97 8.82 -9.17
C ASP A 68 2.09 8.26 -8.02
N ILE A 69 2.62 8.31 -6.78
CA ILE A 69 1.87 7.90 -5.59
C ILE A 69 0.74 8.89 -5.32
N LYS A 70 -0.50 8.40 -5.32
CA LYS A 70 -1.71 9.21 -5.13
C LYS A 70 -2.84 8.41 -4.49
N TYR A 71 -3.69 9.09 -3.73
CA TYR A 71 -5.00 8.56 -3.35
C TYR A 71 -6.03 8.86 -4.44
N VAL A 72 -6.75 7.82 -4.89
CA VAL A 72 -7.76 7.92 -5.94
C VAL A 72 -9.14 7.63 -5.33
N PRO A 73 -10.05 8.62 -5.26
CA PRO A 73 -11.41 8.38 -4.79
C PRO A 73 -12.14 7.44 -5.75
N ALA A 74 -13.01 6.59 -5.19
CA ALA A 74 -13.81 5.60 -5.94
C ALA A 74 -13.00 4.58 -6.77
N GLY A 75 -11.72 4.36 -6.46
CA GLY A 75 -10.86 3.40 -7.17
C GLY A 75 -10.98 1.93 -6.72
N ALA A 76 -11.89 1.60 -5.80
CA ALA A 76 -11.99 0.27 -5.20
C ALA A 76 -12.30 -0.84 -6.24
N GLU A 77 -13.10 -0.55 -7.27
CA GLU A 77 -13.47 -1.56 -8.26
C GLU A 77 -12.31 -1.97 -9.19
N SER A 78 -11.35 -1.08 -9.42
CA SER A 78 -10.21 -1.30 -10.32
C SER A 78 -8.93 -1.67 -9.60
N THR A 79 -8.99 -2.03 -8.31
CA THR A 79 -7.76 -2.15 -7.52
C THR A 79 -7.04 -3.49 -7.67
N THR A 80 -5.71 -3.44 -7.85
CA THR A 80 -4.83 -4.62 -7.97
C THR A 80 -4.82 -5.45 -6.68
N LEU A 81 -4.80 -4.77 -5.53
CA LEU A 81 -4.82 -5.38 -4.20
C LEU A 81 -6.14 -5.06 -3.52
N ARG A 82 -7.05 -6.03 -3.50
CA ARG A 82 -8.38 -5.94 -2.88
C ARG A 82 -8.36 -6.43 -1.44
N CYS A 83 -9.13 -5.78 -0.58
CA CYS A 83 -9.38 -6.27 0.77
C CYS A 83 -10.74 -6.95 0.89
N ASP A 84 -10.84 -8.08 0.20
CA ASP A 84 -11.92 -9.04 0.38
C ASP A 84 -11.47 -10.12 1.36
N GLY A 85 -12.01 -10.00 2.57
CA GLY A 85 -12.23 -11.05 3.56
C GLY A 85 -13.65 -10.84 4.08
#